data_AF-A0A554NFQ7-F1
#
_entry.id   AF-A0A554NFQ7-F1
#
_cell.length_a   1.000
_cell.length_b   1.000
_cell.length_c   1.000
_cell.angle_alpha   90.00
_cell.angle_beta   90.00
_cell.angle_gamma   90.00
#
_symmetry.space_group_name_H-M   'P 1'
#
loop_
_entity.id
_entity.type
_entity.pdbx_description
1 polymer ?
#
loop_
_entity_poly.entity_id
_entity_poly.type
_entity_poly.pdbx_seq_one_letter_code
_entity_poly.pdbx_strand_id
1 'polypeptide(L)'
;MIVFLANRANLQSKRLHDRIRNRLGGVFDNVRRRRAEPREAGPYRVIGELDPRQFLDDEAYPVPTARIEIGFQLQTGQPYEYYWFNWVEPERSLLVGWHQDDTHEDLGPVHLQVNDGATAVVHERTRFIDSHPLDVLEHRLDALPDAVLAVEWEQGRPVGIDSATT
;
A
#
# COMPACT_ATOMS: atom_id res chain seq x y z
N MET A 1 18.15 7.66 6.11
CA MET A 1 17.72 6.54 6.97
C MET A 1 17.36 7.07 8.36
N ILE A 2 16.06 7.19 8.66
CA ILE A 2 15.58 7.48 10.02
C ILE A 2 15.18 6.13 10.60
N VAL A 3 15.92 5.62 11.56
CA VAL A 3 15.54 4.39 12.28
C VAL A 3 14.48 4.78 13.31
N PHE A 4 13.22 4.44 13.06
CA PHE A 4 12.17 4.56 14.08
C PHE A 4 12.26 3.39 15.06
N LEU A 5 13.08 3.54 16.11
CA LEU A 5 13.01 2.70 17.32
C LEU A 5 11.78 3.07 18.15
N ALA A 6 10.58 2.92 17.56
CA ALA A 6 9.36 3.19 18.27
C ALA A 6 8.88 1.90 18.96
N ASN A 7 8.81 1.96 20.30
CA ASN A 7 8.24 0.91 21.12
C ASN A 7 6.81 0.57 20.64
N ARG A 8 6.62 -0.65 20.12
CA ARG A 8 5.33 -1.17 19.62
C ARG A 8 4.27 -1.31 20.72
N ALA A 9 4.69 -1.40 22.00
CA ALA A 9 3.79 -1.62 23.14
C ALA A 9 2.76 -0.49 23.38
N ASN A 10 2.97 0.70 22.80
CA ASN A 10 2.07 1.85 22.95
C ASN A 10 1.28 2.16 21.68
N LEU A 11 1.27 1.26 20.70
CA LEU A 11 0.48 1.42 19.49
C LEU A 11 -1.01 1.36 19.82
N GLN A 12 -1.73 2.40 19.42
CA GLN A 12 -3.19 2.44 19.44
C GLN A 12 -3.67 2.69 18.03
N SER A 13 -4.51 1.81 17.50
CA SER A 13 -4.87 1.83 16.08
C SER A 13 -5.36 3.20 15.61
N LYS A 14 -6.26 3.84 16.35
CA LYS A 14 -6.76 5.19 16.02
C LYS A 14 -5.62 6.22 15.91
N ARG A 15 -4.72 6.26 16.91
CA ARG A 15 -3.58 7.19 16.96
C ARG A 15 -2.55 6.90 15.87
N LEU A 16 -2.29 5.62 15.56
CA LEU A 16 -1.41 5.24 14.47
C LEU A 16 -1.94 5.79 13.13
N HIS A 17 -3.21 5.56 12.83
CA HIS A 17 -3.80 6.05 11.58
C HIS A 17 -3.91 7.57 11.54
N ASP A 18 -4.07 8.26 12.68
CA ASP A 18 -3.98 9.74 12.72
C ASP A 18 -2.55 10.23 12.42
N ARG A 19 -1.51 9.52 12.89
CA ARG A 19 -0.11 9.84 12.57
C ARG A 19 0.20 9.60 11.09
N ILE A 20 -0.26 8.48 10.52
CA ILE A 20 -0.14 8.19 9.09
C ILE A 20 -0.80 9.31 8.29
N ARG A 21 -2.05 9.66 8.60
CA ARG A 21 -2.76 10.78 7.94
C ARG A 21 -1.95 12.08 7.98
N ASN A 22 -1.42 12.45 9.15
CA ASN A 22 -0.65 13.69 9.28
C ASN A 22 0.65 13.65 8.46
N ARG A 23 1.30 12.49 8.35
CA ARG A 23 2.51 12.31 7.55
C ARG A 23 2.23 12.43 6.06
N LEU A 24 1.16 11.77 5.61
CA LEU A 24 0.72 11.79 4.21
C LEU A 24 0.21 13.17 3.77
N GLY A 25 -0.36 13.97 4.67
CA GLY A 25 -0.88 15.31 4.33
C GLY A 25 0.18 16.32 3.89
N GLY A 26 1.47 16.00 3.96
CA GLY A 26 2.55 16.80 3.36
C GLY A 26 2.91 16.42 1.92
N VAL A 27 2.39 15.29 1.42
CA VAL A 27 2.74 14.70 0.11
C VAL A 27 1.50 14.52 -0.77
N PHE A 28 0.35 14.28 -0.15
CA PHE A 28 -0.89 13.90 -0.84
C PHE A 28 -2.02 14.87 -0.50
N ASP A 29 -2.99 14.94 -1.40
CA ASP A 29 -4.20 15.73 -1.26
C ASP A 29 -5.33 14.95 -0.61
N ASN A 30 -6.33 15.67 -0.08
CA ASN A 30 -7.57 15.11 0.48
C ASN A 30 -7.37 13.97 1.51
N VAL A 31 -6.25 14.01 2.25
CA VAL A 31 -5.86 12.91 3.13
C VAL A 31 -6.82 12.77 4.31
N ARG A 32 -7.46 11.61 4.41
CA ARG A 32 -8.46 11.32 5.45
C ARG A 32 -8.37 9.89 5.95
N ARG A 33 -8.74 9.69 7.22
CA ARG A 33 -8.97 8.37 7.78
C ARG A 33 -10.45 8.00 7.66
N ARG A 34 -10.76 6.80 7.18
CA ARG A 34 -12.09 6.18 7.26
C ARG A 34 -12.05 4.88 8.08
N ARG A 35 -13.22 4.40 8.49
CA ARG A 35 -13.35 3.03 8.98
C ARG A 35 -13.19 2.07 7.81
N ALA A 36 -12.57 0.93 8.08
CA ALA A 36 -12.50 -0.16 7.13
C ALA A 36 -13.92 -0.71 6.85
N GLU A 37 -14.16 -1.12 5.61
CA GLU A 37 -15.38 -1.80 5.19
C GLU A 37 -15.40 -3.28 5.62
N PRO A 38 -16.56 -3.96 5.62
CA PRO A 38 -16.66 -5.33 6.15
C PRO A 38 -15.71 -6.37 5.54
N ARG A 39 -15.21 -6.14 4.32
CA ARG A 39 -14.27 -7.05 3.62
C ARG A 39 -12.82 -6.59 3.72
N GLU A 40 -12.57 -5.48 4.42
CA GLU A 40 -11.24 -4.93 4.63
C GLU A 40 -10.75 -5.32 6.02
N ALA A 41 -9.57 -5.92 6.10
CA ALA A 41 -8.99 -6.30 7.38
C ALA A 41 -8.45 -5.10 8.16
N GLY A 42 -8.44 -5.20 9.49
CA GLY A 42 -8.14 -4.07 10.39
C GLY A 42 -9.27 -3.03 10.50
N PRO A 43 -9.15 -2.06 11.42
CA PRO A 43 -10.27 -1.18 11.76
C PRO A 43 -10.38 0.10 10.92
N TYR A 44 -9.30 0.52 10.27
CA TYR A 44 -9.21 1.81 9.59
C TYR A 44 -8.44 1.72 8.28
N ARG A 45 -8.69 2.70 7.41
CA ARG A 45 -7.88 3.04 6.24
C ARG A 45 -7.55 4.51 6.28
N VAL A 46 -6.33 4.88 5.88
CA VAL A 46 -5.96 6.24 5.52
C VAL A 46 -5.89 6.31 4.00
N ILE A 47 -6.58 7.30 3.45
CA ILE A 47 -6.70 7.52 2.02
C ILE A 47 -6.14 8.89 1.70
N GLY A 48 -5.38 9.00 0.61
CA GLY A 48 -4.93 10.26 0.02
C GLY A 48 -5.02 10.20 -1.51
N GLU A 49 -5.31 11.34 -2.14
CA GLU A 49 -5.33 11.51 -3.59
C GLU A 49 -4.03 12.18 -4.03
N LEU A 50 -3.62 11.94 -5.28
CA LEU A 50 -2.38 12.49 -5.81
C LEU A 50 -2.38 12.56 -7.34
N ASP A 51 -1.49 13.38 -7.88
CA ASP A 51 -1.16 13.43 -9.31
C ASP A 51 -0.02 12.41 -9.59
N PRO A 52 -0.29 11.32 -10.33
CA PRO A 52 0.72 10.31 -10.62
C PRO A 52 1.91 10.84 -11.41
N ARG A 53 1.71 11.85 -12.25
CA ARG A 53 2.80 12.41 -13.06
C ARG A 53 3.87 13.05 -12.17
N GLN A 54 3.41 13.78 -11.15
CA GLN A 54 4.29 14.42 -10.17
C GLN A 54 4.92 13.39 -9.22
N PHE A 55 4.14 12.41 -8.76
CA PHE A 55 4.64 11.43 -7.79
C PHE A 55 5.63 10.43 -8.39
N LEU A 56 5.41 10.02 -9.65
CA LEU A 56 6.25 9.07 -10.38
C LEU A 56 7.35 9.74 -11.21
N ASP A 57 7.37 11.08 -11.25
CA ASP A 57 8.25 11.87 -12.14
C ASP A 57 8.13 11.46 -13.62
N ASP A 58 6.89 11.25 -14.08
CA ASP A 58 6.55 10.82 -15.44
C ASP A 58 5.40 11.67 -16.02
N GLU A 59 5.74 12.70 -16.78
CA GLU A 59 4.77 13.58 -17.46
C GLU A 59 3.86 12.86 -18.47
N ALA A 60 4.28 11.69 -18.97
CA ALA A 60 3.49 10.89 -19.91
C ALA A 60 2.53 9.92 -19.22
N TYR A 61 2.49 9.90 -17.87
CA TYR A 61 1.62 8.97 -17.15
C TYR A 61 0.14 9.16 -17.54
N PRO A 62 -0.58 8.05 -17.85
CA PRO A 62 -1.81 8.13 -18.62
C PRO A 62 -3.03 8.64 -17.84
N VAL A 63 -2.99 8.64 -16.51
CA VAL A 63 -4.11 9.06 -15.66
C VAL A 63 -3.76 10.32 -14.86
N PRO A 64 -4.73 11.24 -14.65
CA PRO A 64 -4.48 12.51 -13.96
C PRO A 64 -4.57 12.40 -12.43
N THR A 65 -5.11 11.30 -11.91
CA THR A 65 -5.30 11.13 -10.46
C THR A 65 -5.19 9.66 -10.08
N ALA A 66 -4.47 9.40 -8.98
CA ALA A 66 -4.47 8.13 -8.29
C ALA A 66 -4.79 8.32 -6.81
N ARG A 67 -5.00 7.20 -6.12
CA ARG A 67 -5.32 7.17 -4.71
C ARG A 67 -4.44 6.16 -4.00
N ILE A 68 -3.88 6.57 -2.87
CA ILE A 68 -3.26 5.64 -1.93
C ILE A 68 -4.27 5.21 -0.87
N GLU A 69 -4.22 3.93 -0.49
CA GLU A 69 -5.01 3.38 0.62
C GLU A 69 -4.13 2.55 1.54
N ILE A 70 -4.03 2.96 2.80
CA ILE A 70 -3.11 2.36 3.78
C ILE A 70 -3.89 1.92 5.01
N GLY A 71 -3.67 0.69 5.45
CA GLY A 71 -4.27 0.10 6.64
C GLY A 71 -3.27 -0.67 7.47
N PHE A 72 -3.45 -0.63 8.80
CA PHE A 72 -2.72 -1.49 9.73
C PHE A 72 -3.69 -2.18 10.69
N GLN A 73 -3.44 -3.46 10.93
CA GLN A 73 -4.10 -4.23 11.97
C GLN A 73 -3.06 -4.60 13.04
N LEU A 74 -3.26 -4.02 14.22
CA LEU A 74 -2.41 -4.30 15.37
C LEU A 74 -2.69 -5.72 15.90
N GLN A 75 -1.64 -6.50 16.10
CA GLN A 75 -1.66 -7.87 16.57
C GLN A 75 -1.26 -7.91 18.05
N THR A 76 -2.00 -8.67 18.84
CA THR A 76 -1.72 -8.85 20.28
C THR A 76 -0.92 -10.11 20.59
N GLY A 77 -0.77 -11.01 19.60
CA GLY A 77 -0.10 -12.31 19.76
C GLY A 77 1.02 -12.58 18.76
N GLN A 78 1.31 -11.65 17.85
CA GLN A 78 2.40 -11.74 16.88
C GLN A 78 3.42 -10.64 17.14
N PRO A 79 4.71 -10.87 16.83
CA PRO A 79 5.72 -9.83 17.03
C PRO A 79 5.59 -8.67 16.03
N TYR A 80 4.80 -8.84 14.95
CA TYR A 80 4.61 -7.86 13.88
C TYR A 80 3.14 -7.53 13.64
N GLU A 81 2.92 -6.37 13.03
CA GLU A 81 1.59 -5.88 12.66
C GLU A 81 1.26 -6.25 11.21
N TYR A 82 -0.03 -6.45 10.93
CA TYR A 82 -0.48 -6.69 9.56
C TYR A 82 -0.73 -5.35 8.88
N TYR A 83 -0.47 -5.27 7.58
CA TYR A 83 -0.71 -4.04 6.83
C TYR A 83 -1.18 -4.29 5.39
N TRP A 84 -1.82 -3.25 4.87
CA TRP A 84 -2.23 -3.13 3.47
C TRP A 84 -1.77 -1.76 2.98
N PHE A 85 -1.18 -1.73 1.80
CA PHE A 85 -0.68 -0.51 1.19
C PHE A 85 -0.94 -0.57 -0.30
N ASN A 86 -1.92 0.19 -0.77
CA ASN A 86 -2.42 0.11 -2.13
C ASN A 86 -2.27 1.43 -2.85
N TRP A 87 -1.84 1.36 -4.10
CA TRP A 87 -2.07 2.35 -5.14
C TRP A 87 -3.30 1.93 -5.95
N VAL A 88 -4.21 2.86 -6.19
CA VAL A 88 -5.47 2.63 -6.87
C VAL A 88 -5.68 3.67 -7.95
N GLU A 89 -6.01 3.20 -9.15
CA GLU A 89 -6.38 4.06 -10.27
C GLU A 89 -7.77 3.70 -10.78
N PRO A 90 -8.80 4.47 -10.39
CA PRO A 90 -10.16 4.18 -10.78
C PRO A 90 -10.37 4.15 -12.30
N GLU A 91 -9.69 5.03 -13.05
CA GLU A 91 -9.85 5.14 -14.51
C GLU A 91 -9.36 3.92 -15.28
N ARG A 92 -8.32 3.24 -14.77
CA ARG A 92 -7.76 2.02 -15.35
C ARG A 92 -8.18 0.75 -14.62
N SER A 93 -9.07 0.86 -13.63
CA SER A 93 -9.46 -0.24 -12.74
C SER A 93 -8.25 -0.93 -12.08
N LEU A 94 -7.14 -0.22 -11.87
CA LEU A 94 -5.93 -0.79 -11.29
C LEU A 94 -5.96 -0.72 -9.78
N LEU A 95 -5.54 -1.82 -9.15
CA LEU A 95 -4.97 -1.79 -7.81
C LEU A 95 -3.62 -2.51 -7.85
N VAL A 96 -2.57 -1.87 -7.35
CA VAL A 96 -1.28 -2.52 -7.08
C VAL A 96 -0.86 -2.20 -5.65
N GLY A 97 -0.44 -3.21 -4.90
CA GLY A 97 -0.12 -2.98 -3.49
C GLY A 97 0.38 -4.18 -2.72
N TRP A 98 0.86 -3.90 -1.51
CA TRP A 98 1.32 -4.91 -0.57
C TRP A 98 0.20 -5.34 0.35
N HIS A 99 -0.02 -6.64 0.40
CA HIS A 99 -1.10 -7.25 1.11
C HIS A 99 -0.55 -8.26 2.11
N GLN A 100 -1.26 -8.37 3.23
CA GLN A 100 -1.06 -9.40 4.22
C GLN A 100 -2.41 -10.04 4.52
N ASP A 101 -2.60 -11.27 4.04
CA ASP A 101 -3.80 -12.07 4.28
C ASP A 101 -3.43 -13.54 4.56
N ASP A 102 -4.42 -14.33 4.93
CA ASP A 102 -4.30 -15.75 5.28
C ASP A 102 -4.49 -16.68 4.07
N THR A 103 -4.53 -16.14 2.85
CA THR A 103 -4.87 -16.91 1.65
C THR A 103 -3.68 -17.28 0.76
N HIS A 104 -2.49 -16.73 1.01
CA HIS A 104 -1.29 -16.90 0.18
C HIS A 104 -0.02 -17.21 1.00
N GLU A 105 -0.11 -18.16 1.93
CA GLU A 105 1.00 -18.50 2.84
C GLU A 105 2.30 -18.90 2.11
N ASP A 106 2.20 -19.43 0.89
CA ASP A 106 3.33 -19.84 0.05
C ASP A 106 4.18 -18.65 -0.44
N LEU A 107 3.59 -17.45 -0.51
CA LEU A 107 4.29 -16.22 -0.89
C LEU A 107 5.01 -15.56 0.30
N GLY A 108 4.77 -16.05 1.51
CA GLY A 108 5.30 -15.50 2.75
C GLY A 108 4.29 -14.58 3.44
N PRO A 109 4.72 -13.82 4.46
CA PRO A 109 3.79 -13.06 5.32
C PRO A 109 3.23 -11.80 4.64
N VAL A 110 3.83 -11.35 3.53
CA VAL A 110 3.34 -10.26 2.69
C VAL A 110 3.62 -10.61 1.24
N HIS A 111 2.67 -10.30 0.37
CA HIS A 111 2.82 -10.40 -1.08
C HIS A 111 2.47 -9.08 -1.75
N LEU A 112 3.00 -8.89 -2.96
CA LEU A 112 2.60 -7.84 -3.87
C LEU A 112 1.44 -8.37 -4.71
N GLN A 113 0.42 -7.57 -4.92
CA GLN A 113 -0.80 -7.96 -5.63
C GLN A 113 -1.15 -6.92 -6.67
N VAL A 114 -1.53 -7.36 -7.88
CA VAL A 114 -2.14 -6.52 -8.91
C VAL A 114 -3.54 -7.01 -9.23
N ASN A 115 -4.51 -6.10 -9.28
CA ASN A 115 -5.89 -6.39 -9.68
C ASN A 115 -6.33 -5.60 -10.91
N ASP A 116 -7.18 -6.23 -11.73
CA ASP A 116 -8.10 -5.59 -12.68
C ASP A 116 -9.50 -5.56 -12.01
N GLY A 117 -9.85 -4.41 -11.47
CA GLY A 117 -11.05 -4.19 -10.67
C GLY A 117 -11.06 -5.08 -9.42
N ALA A 118 -12.02 -6.01 -9.36
CA ALA A 118 -12.15 -6.95 -8.25
C ALA A 118 -11.37 -8.27 -8.45
N THR A 119 -10.72 -8.44 -9.60
CA THR A 119 -10.05 -9.69 -9.97
C THR A 119 -8.54 -9.56 -9.74
N ALA A 120 -7.98 -10.41 -8.90
CA ALA A 120 -6.52 -10.51 -8.78
C ALA A 120 -5.94 -11.13 -10.06
N VAL A 121 -5.00 -10.41 -10.68
CA VAL A 121 -4.30 -10.81 -11.89
C VAL A 121 -3.00 -11.54 -11.54
N VAL A 122 -2.25 -11.01 -10.57
CA VAL A 122 -1.00 -11.61 -10.09
C VAL A 122 -0.83 -11.41 -8.59
N HIS A 123 -0.21 -12.41 -7.96
CA HIS A 123 0.36 -12.31 -6.62
C HIS A 123 1.83 -12.69 -6.69
N GLU A 124 2.70 -11.86 -6.14
CA GLU A 124 4.14 -12.11 -6.11
C GLU A 124 4.71 -12.06 -4.71
N ARG A 125 5.71 -12.91 -4.47
CA ARG A 125 6.52 -12.83 -3.26
C ARG A 125 7.24 -11.49 -3.23
N THR A 126 7.25 -10.86 -2.06
CA THR A 126 8.01 -9.63 -1.84
C THR A 126 8.65 -9.66 -0.46
N ARG A 127 9.56 -8.73 -0.20
CA ARG A 127 10.27 -8.65 1.07
C ARG A 127 9.31 -8.26 2.19
N PHE A 128 9.27 -9.07 3.24
CA PHE A 128 8.62 -8.70 4.50
C PHE A 128 9.46 -7.70 5.29
N ILE A 129 8.81 -6.71 5.89
CA ILE A 129 9.43 -5.66 6.69
C ILE A 129 8.93 -5.80 8.12
N ASP A 130 9.72 -6.46 8.97
CA ASP A 130 9.45 -6.53 10.41
C ASP A 130 9.96 -5.26 11.10
N SER A 131 9.23 -4.16 10.92
CA SER A 131 9.53 -2.88 11.57
C SER A 131 8.30 -2.24 12.19
N HIS A 132 8.50 -1.13 12.90
CA HIS A 132 7.39 -0.33 13.41
C HIS A 132 6.51 0.16 12.23
N PRO A 133 5.17 0.24 12.36
CA PRO A 133 4.28 0.62 11.25
C PRO A 133 4.64 1.90 10.49
N LEU A 134 5.13 2.93 11.19
CA LEU A 134 5.55 4.18 10.55
C LEU A 134 6.87 4.07 9.78
N ASP A 135 7.66 3.03 10.01
CA ASP A 135 8.87 2.72 9.26
C ASP A 135 8.52 1.88 8.02
N VAL A 136 7.63 0.90 8.19
CA VAL A 136 7.02 0.17 7.06
C VAL A 136 6.37 1.14 6.07
N LEU A 137 5.65 2.15 6.57
CA LEU A 137 5.07 3.21 5.76
C LEU A 137 6.09 3.89 4.84
N GLU A 138 7.25 4.30 5.37
CA GLU A 138 8.27 4.97 4.56
C GLU A 138 8.87 4.05 3.53
N HIS A 139 9.23 2.83 3.93
CA HIS A 139 9.78 1.86 3.01
C HIS A 139 8.82 1.53 1.85
N ARG A 140 7.51 1.49 2.12
CA ARG A 140 6.51 1.26 1.08
C ARG A 140 6.21 2.49 0.24
N LEU A 141 6.29 3.70 0.80
CA LEU A 141 6.22 4.94 0.01
C LEU A 141 7.41 5.03 -0.96
N ASP A 142 8.61 4.73 -0.48
CA ASP A 142 9.84 4.75 -1.29
C ASP A 142 9.81 3.72 -2.42
N ALA A 143 9.25 2.52 -2.17
CA ALA A 143 9.14 1.44 -3.15
C ALA A 143 7.91 1.54 -4.08
N LEU A 144 6.99 2.47 -3.81
CA LEU A 144 5.72 2.55 -4.53
C LEU A 144 5.89 2.88 -6.02
N PRO A 145 6.75 3.84 -6.42
CA PRO A 145 6.95 4.14 -7.83
C PRO A 145 7.40 2.93 -8.64
N ASP A 146 8.38 2.18 -8.13
CA ASP A 146 8.90 0.98 -8.80
C ASP A 146 7.81 -0.08 -8.97
N ALA A 147 7.00 -0.34 -7.92
CA ALA A 147 5.90 -1.30 -7.99
C ALA A 147 4.81 -0.88 -8.98
N VAL A 148 4.52 0.41 -9.11
CA VAL A 148 3.53 0.95 -10.05
C VAL A 148 4.05 0.86 -11.49
N LEU A 149 5.32 1.19 -11.72
CA LEU A 149 5.95 1.17 -13.04
C LEU A 149 6.24 -0.25 -13.53
N ALA A 150 6.39 -1.22 -12.62
CA ALA A 150 6.57 -2.63 -12.96
C ALA A 150 5.29 -3.32 -13.47
N VAL A 151 4.10 -2.71 -13.31
CA VAL A 151 2.85 -3.31 -13.79
C VAL A 151 2.89 -3.47 -15.31
N GLU A 152 2.69 -4.69 -15.78
CA GLU A 152 2.64 -5.00 -17.20
C GLU A 152 1.22 -4.79 -17.75
N TRP A 153 1.14 -4.21 -18.96
CA TRP A 153 -0.12 -3.84 -19.58
C TRP A 153 -0.30 -4.48 -20.95
N GLU A 154 -1.49 -5.03 -21.20
CA GLU A 154 -1.94 -5.45 -22.53
C GLU A 154 -3.30 -4.85 -22.82
N GLN A 155 -3.43 -4.17 -23.97
CA GLN A 155 -4.70 -3.55 -24.41
C GLN A 155 -5.36 -2.64 -23.33
N GLY A 156 -4.54 -1.96 -22.53
CA GLY A 156 -5.01 -1.05 -21.47
C GLY A 156 -5.46 -1.73 -20.19
N ARG A 157 -5.17 -3.03 -20.01
CA ARG A 157 -5.46 -3.79 -18.79
C ARG A 157 -4.19 -4.32 -18.15
N PRO A 158 -4.11 -4.41 -16.81
CA PRO A 158 -2.98 -5.04 -16.16
C PRO A 158 -3.01 -6.55 -16.41
N VAL A 159 -1.88 -7.11 -16.81
CA VAL A 159 -1.73 -8.56 -17.09
C VAL A 159 -0.69 -9.25 -16.21
N GLY A 160 0.13 -8.47 -15.50
CA GLY A 160 1.20 -9.00 -14.68
C GLY A 160 2.00 -7.90 -14.00
N ILE A 161 3.17 -8.28 -13.50
CA ILE A 161 4.16 -7.37 -12.94
C ILE A 161 5.55 -7.90 -13.29
N ASP A 162 6.46 -7.02 -13.68
CA ASP A 162 7.84 -7.37 -13.97
C ASP A 162 8.63 -7.50 -12.66
N SER A 163 8.82 -8.74 -12.21
CA SER A 163 9.52 -9.07 -10.97
C SER A 163 11.02 -8.70 -10.97
N ALA A 164 11.59 -8.25 -12.10
CA ALA A 164 12.97 -7.77 -12.14
C ALA A 164 13.15 -6.38 -11.50
N THR A 165 12.05 -5.65 -11.30
CA THR A 165 12.06 -4.24 -10.87
C THR A 165 11.53 -4.05 -9.43
N THR A 166 11.05 -5.11 -8.77
CA THR A 166 10.34 -5.07 -7.46
C THR A 166 11.03 -5.78 -6.29
#